data_AF-A0A7X7XK73-F1
#
_entry.id   AF-A0A7X7XK73-F1
#
_cell.length_a   1.000
_cell.length_b   1.000
_cell.length_c   1.000
_cell.angle_alpha   90.00
_cell.angle_beta   90.00
_cell.angle_gamma   90.00
#
_symmetry.space_group_name_H-M   'P 1'
#
loop_
_entity.id
_entity.type
_entity.pdbx_description
1 polymer ?
#
loop_
_entity_poly.entity_id
_entity_poly.type
_entity_poly.pdbx_seq_one_letter_code
_entity_poly.pdbx_strand_id
1 'polypeptide(L)'
;MAVNNIWQPKLGLDLRGGTTITLTAANVSGQGAVDRESLEQARTIIQQRVDSLGVGESVVSTSGDNQIVVAVPNVAPDKLNQMVGQTAQLHFRPVYAIDQVVAPQPQPSAEPSAEPSASGAPSPAATVAAADPSAAPTVVPTPNRRPLPQLPTLPPTPRPTVPAEKQPTTAEALAWTPTGRDEADFAAYQCGDPFPDVTDQPLITCDREGTLKFLLGPVILKGNQVTSAAAGVPQGQLAPVVTLQFNSEGAAIFEEATKALAKKQSPQNAFAIVLDSRVISYPEIDPIKTPNGIPGGSAEISGNFTLASAQDLANVLKYGALPLSFTLSEQNTVSPTLGGEQLQAGIIAGLIGLALVVAYSIVYYRALAIVVIASLALAAAMTYALMVLLGEGMGFALNLPGIAGAIVAIGVTADSFIIFFERIRDEVREGRSLRSAIEAGWVGSRKTILIADAVSLLAAVVLFVLAIGAVKGFAFTLGLTTIIDILLVFFFTKPLVTLLGRTRFWGEGRRFSGFEAEHMGVSRRSPAARRRPATAGEGNR
;
A
#
# COMPACT_ATOMS: atom_id res chain seq x y z
N MET A 1 -8.55 1.37 -14.68
CA MET A 1 -7.85 1.76 -15.92
C MET A 1 -8.32 3.12 -16.47
N ALA A 2 -9.11 3.25 -17.56
CA ALA A 2 -9.44 4.56 -18.17
C ALA A 2 -10.31 5.49 -17.30
N VAL A 3 -11.09 4.94 -16.37
CA VAL A 3 -11.99 5.70 -15.49
C VAL A 3 -11.26 6.34 -14.29
N ASN A 4 -10.11 5.79 -13.88
CA ASN A 4 -9.37 6.25 -12.69
C ASN A 4 -8.07 6.99 -13.02
N ASN A 5 -7.75 7.19 -14.30
CA ASN A 5 -6.54 7.90 -14.76
C ASN A 5 -5.19 7.32 -14.26
N ILE A 6 -5.18 6.06 -13.82
CA ILE A 6 -3.96 5.38 -13.37
C ILE A 6 -3.35 4.66 -14.57
N TRP A 7 -2.36 5.32 -15.18
CA TRP A 7 -1.62 4.82 -16.35
C TRP A 7 -0.22 4.33 -16.00
N GLN A 8 0.17 4.33 -14.72
CA GLN A 8 1.51 3.99 -14.27
C GLN A 8 1.49 2.74 -13.38
N PRO A 9 2.47 1.83 -13.53
CA PRO A 9 2.58 0.67 -12.66
C PRO A 9 2.89 1.12 -11.24
N LYS A 10 2.32 0.45 -10.25
CA LYS A 10 2.64 0.69 -8.83
C LYS A 10 4.12 0.37 -8.64
N LEU A 11 4.90 1.33 -8.14
CA LEU A 11 6.33 1.14 -7.88
C LEU A 11 6.56 0.64 -6.45
N GLY A 12 7.52 -0.28 -6.32
CA GLY A 12 7.96 -0.85 -5.05
C GLY A 12 8.70 0.18 -4.18
N LEU A 13 8.84 -0.16 -2.91
CA LEU A 13 9.47 0.70 -1.91
C LEU A 13 10.95 0.96 -2.18
N ASP A 14 11.61 0.03 -2.85
CA ASP A 14 13.01 0.15 -3.29
C ASP A 14 13.19 1.19 -4.40
N LEU A 15 12.13 1.50 -5.16
CA LEU A 15 12.16 2.53 -6.20
C LEU A 15 11.63 3.88 -5.72
N ARG A 16 10.68 3.89 -4.78
CA ARG A 16 10.06 5.12 -4.24
C ARG A 16 10.69 5.62 -2.94
N GLY A 17 11.47 4.77 -2.28
CA GLY A 17 12.00 4.99 -0.94
C GLY A 17 10.98 4.73 0.17
N GLY A 18 11.47 4.27 1.31
CA GLY A 18 10.71 4.02 2.52
C GLY A 18 11.32 2.93 3.40
N THR A 19 10.56 2.50 4.40
CA THR A 19 10.98 1.47 5.35
C THR A 19 10.09 0.23 5.23
N THR A 20 10.72 -0.92 5.08
CA THR A 20 10.09 -2.24 5.23
C THR A 20 10.52 -2.84 6.55
N ILE A 21 9.56 -3.28 7.35
CA ILE A 21 9.80 -4.09 8.54
C ILE A 21 9.09 -5.43 8.41
N THR A 22 9.79 -6.49 8.81
CA THR A 22 9.25 -7.84 8.92
C THR A 22 9.07 -8.16 10.40
N LEU A 23 7.84 -8.36 10.81
CA LEU A 23 7.45 -8.76 12.15
C LEU A 23 7.21 -10.26 12.17
N THR A 24 7.81 -10.98 13.11
CA THR A 24 7.46 -12.37 13.38
C THR A 24 6.50 -12.40 14.58
N ALA A 25 5.33 -12.96 14.35
CA ALA A 25 4.32 -13.20 15.37
C ALA A 25 4.71 -14.41 16.24
N ALA A 26 4.60 -14.23 17.56
CA ALA A 26 4.71 -15.28 18.54
C ALA A 26 3.52 -15.20 19.51
N ASN A 27 2.92 -16.35 19.83
CA ASN A 27 1.81 -16.42 20.77
C ASN A 27 2.27 -15.93 22.16
N VAL A 28 1.50 -15.03 22.79
CA VAL A 28 1.79 -14.48 24.12
C VAL A 28 1.87 -15.55 25.22
N SER A 29 1.25 -16.72 25.01
CA SER A 29 1.31 -17.86 25.94
C SER A 29 2.55 -18.75 25.73
N GLY A 30 3.39 -18.47 24.71
CA GLY A 30 4.61 -19.22 24.41
C GLY A 30 4.40 -20.65 23.87
N GLN A 31 3.16 -21.10 23.66
CA GLN A 31 2.82 -22.44 23.20
C GLN A 31 1.82 -22.40 22.05
N GLY A 32 2.11 -23.16 20.97
CA GLY A 32 1.22 -23.37 19.82
C GLY A 32 1.63 -22.62 18.54
N ALA A 33 1.14 -23.10 17.41
CA ALA A 33 1.26 -22.41 16.12
C ALA A 33 0.43 -21.12 16.12
N VAL A 34 0.87 -20.12 15.34
CA VAL A 34 0.11 -18.88 15.16
C VAL A 34 -1.12 -19.20 14.33
N ASP A 35 -2.29 -18.91 14.89
CA ASP A 35 -3.56 -19.07 14.19
C ASP A 35 -3.70 -18.04 13.06
N ARG A 36 -4.22 -18.48 11.91
CA ARG A 36 -4.27 -17.67 10.68
C ARG A 36 -5.30 -16.54 10.79
N GLU A 37 -6.41 -16.76 11.50
CA GLU A 37 -7.41 -15.72 11.76
C GLU A 37 -6.82 -14.63 12.66
N SER A 38 -6.09 -15.03 13.69
CA SER A 38 -5.35 -14.12 14.57
C SER A 38 -4.28 -13.31 13.82
N LEU A 39 -3.58 -13.93 12.85
CA LEU A 39 -2.57 -13.25 12.01
C LEU A 39 -3.21 -12.21 11.07
N GLU A 40 -4.34 -12.53 10.43
CA GLU A 40 -5.06 -11.59 9.55
C GLU A 40 -5.71 -10.43 10.34
N GLN A 41 -6.19 -10.71 11.55
CA GLN A 41 -6.67 -9.65 12.43
C GLN A 41 -5.53 -8.72 12.86
N ALA A 42 -4.39 -9.29 13.23
CA ALA A 42 -3.20 -8.49 13.55
C ALA A 42 -2.74 -7.64 12.36
N ARG A 43 -2.73 -8.21 11.16
CA ARG A 43 -2.47 -7.49 9.90
C ARG A 43 -3.42 -6.30 9.73
N THR A 44 -4.72 -6.48 9.98
CA THR A 44 -5.73 -5.42 9.87
C THR A 44 -5.50 -4.29 10.87
N ILE A 45 -5.17 -4.62 12.12
CA ILE A 45 -4.86 -3.62 13.16
C ILE A 45 -3.59 -2.84 12.78
N ILE A 46 -2.54 -3.54 12.33
CA ILE A 46 -1.30 -2.90 11.90
C ILE A 46 -1.55 -2.01 10.67
N GLN A 47 -2.36 -2.45 9.71
CA GLN A 47 -2.76 -1.64 8.55
C GLN A 47 -3.44 -0.33 9.00
N GLN A 48 -4.43 -0.40 9.90
CA GLN A 48 -5.11 0.79 10.42
C GLN A 48 -4.18 1.78 11.12
N ARG A 49 -3.17 1.28 11.84
CA ARG A 49 -2.15 2.13 12.49
C ARG A 49 -1.21 2.78 11.50
N VAL A 50 -0.82 2.06 10.47
CA VAL A 50 0.04 2.65 9.45
C VAL A 50 -0.74 3.69 8.65
N ASP A 51 -2.04 3.45 8.40
CA ASP A 51 -2.92 4.41 7.74
C ASP A 51 -3.18 5.65 8.62
N SER A 52 -3.22 5.49 9.95
CA SER A 52 -3.35 6.62 10.88
C SER A 52 -2.13 7.55 10.90
N LEU A 53 -0.98 7.11 10.38
CA LEU A 53 0.19 7.98 10.18
C LEU A 53 -0.03 9.02 9.07
N GLY A 54 -1.14 8.95 8.33
CA GLY A 54 -1.40 9.79 7.16
C GLY A 54 -0.45 9.47 6.01
N VAL A 55 0.18 8.30 6.04
CA VAL A 55 1.14 7.88 5.02
C VAL A 55 0.36 7.21 3.90
N GLY A 56 0.29 7.88 2.76
CA GLY A 56 -0.35 7.33 1.58
C GLY A 56 0.34 6.03 1.13
N GLU A 57 -0.46 5.05 0.70
CA GLU A 57 0.00 3.84 0.00
C GLU A 57 0.85 2.86 0.83
N SER A 58 0.56 2.73 2.13
CA SER A 58 1.13 1.66 2.95
C SER A 58 0.65 0.27 2.51
N VAL A 59 1.51 -0.74 2.66
CA VAL A 59 1.16 -2.13 2.35
C VAL A 59 1.52 -3.01 3.53
N VAL A 60 0.51 -3.61 4.16
CA VAL A 60 0.67 -4.65 5.16
C VAL A 60 0.20 -5.98 4.58
N SER A 61 1.10 -6.96 4.52
CA SER A 61 0.84 -8.29 4.00
C SER A 61 1.36 -9.37 4.94
N THR A 62 0.60 -10.47 5.05
CA THR A 62 1.06 -11.68 5.75
C THR A 62 2.03 -12.46 4.86
N SER A 63 3.10 -13.00 5.45
CA SER A 63 4.14 -13.77 4.75
C SER A 63 4.44 -15.06 5.54
N GLY A 64 4.42 -16.21 4.86
CA GLY A 64 4.58 -17.51 5.51
C GLY A 64 3.46 -17.80 6.52
N ASP A 65 3.80 -18.54 7.58
CA ASP A 65 2.83 -19.00 8.58
C ASP A 65 2.70 -18.04 9.79
N ASN A 66 3.69 -17.18 10.02
CA ASN A 66 3.74 -16.33 11.21
C ASN A 66 4.36 -14.94 11.00
N GLN A 67 4.61 -14.48 9.77
CA GLN A 67 5.23 -13.17 9.55
C GLN A 67 4.24 -12.15 8.99
N ILE A 68 4.42 -10.89 9.37
CA ILE A 68 3.72 -9.73 8.82
C ILE A 68 4.78 -8.78 8.28
N VAL A 69 4.71 -8.50 6.99
CA VAL A 69 5.59 -7.53 6.31
C VAL A 69 4.82 -6.23 6.19
N VAL A 70 5.41 -5.16 6.73
CA VAL A 70 4.86 -3.81 6.73
C VAL A 70 5.80 -2.94 5.91
N ALA A 71 5.31 -2.42 4.78
CA ALA A 71 6.04 -1.53 3.90
C ALA A 71 5.40 -0.14 3.92
N VAL A 72 6.18 0.86 4.32
CA VAL A 72 5.69 2.24 4.51
C VAL A 72 6.60 3.24 3.80
N PRO A 73 6.07 4.00 2.83
CA PRO A 73 6.86 4.99 2.11
C PRO A 73 7.23 6.18 3.01
N ASN A 74 8.46 6.69 2.86
CA ASN A 74 8.92 7.94 3.50
C ASN A 74 8.81 8.03 5.03
N VAL A 75 8.77 6.90 5.75
CA VAL A 75 8.76 6.89 7.22
C VAL A 75 10.09 6.38 7.77
N ALA A 76 10.61 7.09 8.78
CA ALA A 76 11.80 6.67 9.51
C ALA A 76 11.55 5.36 10.27
N PRO A 77 12.50 4.42 10.27
CA PRO A 77 12.30 3.10 10.86
C PRO A 77 11.98 3.14 12.35
N ASP A 78 12.62 4.02 13.13
CA ASP A 78 12.39 4.09 14.57
C ASP A 78 10.95 4.50 14.89
N LYS A 79 10.41 5.45 14.11
CA LYS A 79 9.01 5.89 14.23
C LYS A 79 8.04 4.77 13.85
N LEU A 80 8.36 3.99 12.83
CA LEU A 80 7.53 2.86 12.41
C LEU A 80 7.57 1.72 13.45
N ASN A 81 8.75 1.39 13.97
CA ASN A 81 8.96 0.36 14.99
C ASN A 81 8.21 0.68 16.29
N GLN A 82 8.23 1.94 16.72
CA GLN A 82 7.53 2.36 17.93
C GLN A 82 6.01 2.19 17.80
N MET A 83 5.45 2.41 16.61
CA MET A 83 3.99 2.38 16.38
C MET A 83 3.48 0.97 16.07
N VAL A 84 4.27 0.18 15.34
CA VAL A 84 3.90 -1.17 14.94
C VAL A 84 4.28 -2.20 16.01
N GLY A 85 5.34 -1.94 16.78
CA GLY A 85 5.80 -2.80 17.88
C GLY A 85 5.10 -2.56 19.23
N GLN A 86 4.37 -1.46 19.41
CA GLN A 86 3.56 -1.25 20.61
C GLN A 86 2.30 -2.12 20.57
N THR A 87 2.05 -2.93 21.60
CA THR A 87 0.81 -3.71 21.71
C THR A 87 -0.41 -2.78 21.77
N ALA A 88 -1.51 -3.17 21.11
CA ALA A 88 -2.75 -2.39 21.16
C ALA A 88 -3.25 -2.26 22.59
N GLN A 89 -3.63 -1.06 23.01
CA GLN A 89 -4.08 -0.81 24.38
C GLN A 89 -5.56 -0.47 24.36
N LEU A 90 -6.35 -1.42 24.86
CA LEU A 90 -7.78 -1.23 25.09
C LEU A 90 -7.98 -0.62 26.48
N HIS A 91 -8.68 0.51 26.53
CA HIS A 91 -9.00 1.24 27.75
C HIS A 91 -10.47 1.60 27.80
N PHE A 92 -11.05 1.57 29.00
CA PHE A 92 -12.41 2.06 29.25
C PHE A 92 -12.30 3.35 30.05
N ARG A 93 -12.88 4.42 29.52
CA ARG A 93 -12.82 5.76 30.11
C ARG A 93 -14.24 6.33 30.28
N PRO A 94 -14.53 7.09 31.34
CA PRO A 94 -15.83 7.74 31.50
C PRO A 94 -15.97 8.89 30.50
N VAL A 95 -17.17 9.07 29.94
CA VAL A 95 -17.47 10.17 29.01
C VAL A 95 -17.90 11.40 29.80
N TYR A 96 -17.38 12.58 29.46
CA TYR A 96 -17.82 13.86 30.04
C TYR A 96 -18.59 14.72 29.07
N ALA A 97 -18.06 14.88 27.87
CA ALA A 97 -18.66 15.68 26.82
C ALA A 97 -18.51 14.99 25.46
N ILE A 98 -19.52 15.18 24.62
CA ILE A 98 -19.53 14.75 23.22
C ILE A 98 -19.97 15.95 22.38
N ASP A 99 -19.17 16.30 21.38
CA ASP A 99 -19.49 17.34 20.40
C ASP A 99 -19.55 16.71 19.00
N GLN A 100 -20.49 17.17 18.17
CA GLN A 100 -20.49 16.83 16.76
C GLN A 100 -19.46 17.67 16.01
N VAL A 101 -18.65 17.00 15.19
CA VAL A 101 -17.68 17.65 14.31
C VAL A 101 -18.43 18.13 13.08
N VAL A 102 -18.85 19.40 13.11
CA VAL A 102 -19.48 20.03 11.94
C VAL A 102 -18.38 20.27 10.91
N ALA A 103 -18.46 19.55 9.78
CA ALA A 103 -17.62 19.86 8.62
C ALA A 103 -17.79 21.35 8.28
N PRO A 104 -16.70 22.13 8.10
CA PRO A 104 -16.83 23.52 7.73
C PRO A 104 -17.64 23.61 6.44
N GLN A 105 -18.87 24.14 6.55
CA GLN A 105 -19.67 24.50 5.40
C GLN A 105 -18.85 25.48 4.57
N PRO A 106 -18.70 25.28 3.24
CA PRO A 106 -18.04 26.27 2.41
C PRO A 106 -18.81 27.59 2.53
N GLN A 107 -18.23 28.56 3.25
CA GLN A 107 -18.69 29.94 3.16
C GLN A 107 -18.63 30.35 1.69
N PRO A 108 -19.67 30.97 1.13
CA PRO A 108 -19.58 31.54 -0.20
C PRO A 108 -18.40 32.52 -0.20
N SER A 109 -17.39 32.24 -1.03
CA SER A 109 -16.30 33.19 -1.28
C SER A 109 -16.92 34.49 -1.76
N ALA A 110 -16.79 35.54 -0.96
CA ALA A 110 -16.96 36.89 -1.46
C ALA A 110 -15.89 37.13 -2.54
N GLU A 111 -16.33 37.60 -3.71
CA GLU A 111 -15.46 38.02 -4.80
C GLU A 111 -14.36 38.98 -4.31
N PRO A 112 -13.12 38.85 -4.81
CA PRO A 112 -12.09 39.82 -4.52
C PRO A 112 -12.37 41.13 -5.28
N SER A 113 -12.66 42.19 -4.52
CA SER A 113 -12.57 43.57 -5.00
C SER A 113 -11.12 43.96 -5.28
N ALA A 114 -10.99 44.87 -6.23
CA ALA A 114 -9.80 45.23 -6.99
C ALA A 114 -8.59 45.79 -6.21
N GLU A 115 -7.45 45.74 -6.92
CA GLU A 115 -6.11 46.31 -6.65
C GLU A 115 -6.05 47.67 -5.95
N PRO A 116 -4.91 47.97 -5.29
CA PRO A 116 -4.33 49.30 -5.31
C PRO A 116 -2.98 49.33 -6.04
N SER A 117 -2.88 50.23 -7.03
CA SER A 117 -1.64 50.57 -7.73
C SER A 117 -0.81 51.63 -7.00
N ALA A 118 0.50 51.37 -7.00
CA ALA A 118 1.65 52.29 -7.17
C ALA A 118 2.04 53.33 -6.08
N SER A 119 3.15 52.98 -5.41
CA SER A 119 4.51 53.58 -5.52
C SER A 119 4.81 55.01 -5.06
N GLY A 120 5.83 55.11 -4.18
CA GLY A 120 6.61 56.32 -3.87
C GLY A 120 7.69 56.05 -2.81
N ALA A 121 8.92 55.73 -3.25
CA ALA A 121 10.15 55.53 -2.44
C ALA A 121 10.87 56.88 -2.15
N PRO A 122 12.13 56.98 -1.62
CA PRO A 122 13.02 55.99 -0.97
C PRO A 122 13.85 56.48 0.28
N SER A 123 14.48 55.51 0.98
CA SER A 123 15.82 55.51 1.65
C SER A 123 16.16 56.43 2.87
N PRO A 124 17.27 56.15 3.63
CA PRO A 124 18.11 54.94 3.69
C PRO A 124 18.46 54.45 5.13
N ALA A 125 19.15 53.31 5.15
CA ALA A 125 19.82 52.67 6.29
C ALA A 125 21.11 53.38 6.75
N ALA A 126 21.42 53.27 8.06
CA ALA A 126 22.76 53.32 8.66
C ALA A 126 22.67 52.64 10.06
N THR A 127 23.22 51.45 10.28
CA THR A 127 24.58 51.10 10.75
C THR A 127 25.03 51.76 12.06
N VAL A 128 25.00 50.94 13.12
CA VAL A 128 25.94 50.74 14.25
C VAL A 128 26.87 51.90 14.68
N ALA A 129 26.74 52.34 15.94
CA ALA A 129 27.88 52.73 16.79
C ALA A 129 27.49 52.65 18.28
N ALA A 130 28.37 52.03 19.08
CA ALA A 130 28.30 51.93 20.53
C ALA A 130 28.94 53.15 21.21
N ALA A 131 28.37 53.61 22.33
CA ALA A 131 29.09 54.18 23.49
C ALA A 131 28.10 54.56 24.61
N ASP A 132 28.28 53.95 25.78
CA ASP A 132 27.92 54.47 27.12
C ASP A 132 28.96 55.54 27.56
N PRO A 133 28.85 56.28 28.70
CA PRO A 133 27.86 56.20 29.80
C PRO A 133 27.34 57.56 30.35
N SER A 134 26.44 57.46 31.34
CA SER A 134 26.30 58.36 32.51
C SER A 134 25.63 59.74 32.33
N ALA A 135 24.41 59.87 32.87
CA ALA A 135 24.03 60.93 33.83
C ALA A 135 22.57 60.72 34.30
N ALA A 136 22.38 60.62 35.62
CA ALA A 136 21.08 60.85 36.26
C ALA A 136 20.76 62.36 36.24
N PRO A 137 19.47 62.77 36.24
CA PRO A 137 18.87 63.04 37.54
C PRO A 137 17.37 62.72 37.69
N THR A 138 17.05 62.53 38.97
CA THR A 138 15.81 62.51 39.73
C THR A 138 14.62 63.34 39.20
N VAL A 139 13.42 62.74 39.11
CA VAL A 139 12.13 63.44 39.22
C VAL A 139 11.15 62.63 40.10
N VAL A 140 10.53 63.35 41.02
CA VAL A 140 9.60 62.99 42.11
C VAL A 140 8.22 62.53 41.55
N PRO A 141 7.47 61.63 42.24
CA PRO A 141 6.33 60.93 41.64
C PRO A 141 5.04 61.76 41.68
N THR A 142 4.24 61.70 40.62
CA THR A 142 2.83 62.13 40.60
C THR A 142 1.94 60.89 40.40
N PRO A 143 0.89 60.66 41.21
CA PRO A 143 0.14 59.41 41.16
C PRO A 143 -0.95 59.46 40.10
N ASN A 144 -0.62 59.07 38.86
CA ASN A 144 -1.64 58.72 37.87
C ASN A 144 -1.90 57.21 37.93
N ARG A 145 -3.04 56.82 38.50
CA ARG A 145 -3.56 55.45 38.45
C ARG A 145 -3.96 55.11 37.01
N ARG A 146 -3.02 54.58 36.24
CA ARG A 146 -3.31 53.81 35.02
C ARG A 146 -3.49 52.34 35.45
N PRO A 147 -4.54 51.62 35.00
CA PRO A 147 -4.59 50.18 35.19
C PRO A 147 -3.34 49.55 34.59
N LEU A 148 -2.63 48.70 35.32
CA LEU A 148 -1.49 47.97 34.78
C LEU A 148 -1.96 47.15 33.55
N PRO A 149 -1.19 47.13 32.44
CA PRO A 149 -1.38 46.13 31.41
C PRO A 149 -1.31 44.74 32.06
N GLN A 150 -2.29 43.88 31.77
CA GLN A 150 -2.22 42.47 32.19
C GLN A 150 -0.91 41.88 31.66
N LEU A 151 -0.14 41.22 32.54
CA LEU A 151 1.05 40.49 32.12
C LEU A 151 0.65 39.47 31.04
N PRO A 152 1.48 39.27 30.00
CA PRO A 152 1.31 38.16 29.06
C PRO A 152 1.18 36.85 29.86
N THR A 153 0.07 36.14 29.69
CA THR A 153 -0.08 34.80 30.26
C THR A 153 1.05 33.93 29.74
N LEU A 154 1.80 33.30 30.66
CA LEU A 154 2.83 32.33 30.32
C LEU A 154 2.22 31.27 29.37
N PRO A 155 2.96 30.82 28.33
CA PRO A 155 2.47 29.74 27.46
C PRO A 155 2.12 28.52 28.32
N PRO A 156 1.01 27.83 28.02
CA PRO A 156 0.56 26.70 28.83
C PRO A 156 1.66 25.63 28.87
N THR A 157 1.98 25.14 30.07
CA THR A 157 2.93 24.04 30.25
C THR A 157 2.44 22.80 29.47
N PRO A 158 3.31 22.11 28.70
CA PRO A 158 2.93 20.89 27.99
C PRO A 158 2.32 19.85 28.94
N ARG A 159 1.30 19.12 28.48
CA ARG A 159 0.65 18.08 29.26
C ARG A 159 1.64 16.90 29.47
N PRO A 160 1.71 16.26 30.66
CA PRO A 160 2.64 15.17 30.88
C PRO A 160 2.37 14.00 29.93
N THR A 161 3.43 13.40 29.38
CA THR A 161 3.35 12.29 28.43
C THR A 161 3.59 10.92 29.07
N VAL A 162 3.84 10.88 30.38
CA VAL A 162 4.13 9.67 31.16
C VAL A 162 3.14 9.58 32.32
N PRO A 163 2.63 8.39 32.67
CA PRO A 163 1.74 8.24 33.82
C PRO A 163 2.42 8.64 35.13
N ALA A 164 1.65 9.21 36.05
CA ALA A 164 2.10 9.43 37.41
C ALA A 164 2.43 8.10 38.11
N GLU A 165 3.38 8.16 39.05
CA GLU A 165 3.84 7.00 39.82
C GLU A 165 2.71 6.34 40.65
N LYS A 166 1.71 7.14 41.05
CA LYS A 166 0.47 6.67 41.67
C LYS A 166 -0.68 6.76 40.67
N GLN A 167 -1.23 5.62 40.25
CA GLN A 167 -2.43 5.60 39.41
C GLN A 167 -3.69 5.94 40.23
N PRO A 168 -4.65 6.69 39.66
CA PRO A 168 -5.91 6.96 40.31
C PRO A 168 -6.68 5.66 40.54
N THR A 169 -7.31 5.54 41.70
CA THR A 169 -8.28 4.48 41.98
C THR A 169 -9.52 4.63 41.09
N THR A 170 -10.29 3.55 40.93
CA THR A 170 -11.58 3.56 40.20
C THR A 170 -12.49 4.71 40.66
N ALA A 171 -12.62 4.89 41.97
CA ALA A 171 -13.43 5.96 42.54
C ALA A 171 -12.89 7.37 42.19
N GLU A 172 -11.57 7.57 42.22
CA GLU A 172 -10.94 8.84 41.83
C GLU A 172 -11.11 9.11 40.33
N ALA A 173 -10.97 8.09 39.48
CA ALA A 173 -11.18 8.20 38.03
C ALA A 173 -12.64 8.56 37.69
N LEU A 174 -13.62 7.99 38.40
CA LEU A 174 -15.06 8.26 38.23
C LEU A 174 -15.49 9.63 38.79
N ALA A 175 -14.80 10.10 39.83
CA ALA A 175 -15.03 11.39 40.47
C ALA A 175 -14.23 12.53 39.81
N TRP A 176 -13.39 12.23 38.81
CA TRP A 176 -12.66 13.23 38.06
C TRP A 176 -13.63 14.26 37.46
N THR A 177 -13.20 15.51 37.35
CA THR A 177 -13.97 16.58 36.72
C THR A 177 -13.04 17.40 35.82
N PRO A 178 -13.52 17.84 34.64
CA PRO A 178 -12.71 18.67 33.75
C PRO A 178 -12.24 19.95 34.42
N THR A 179 -10.96 20.28 34.24
CA THR A 179 -10.45 21.61 34.58
C THR A 179 -10.79 22.59 33.47
N GLY A 180 -10.74 23.90 33.75
CA GLY A 180 -10.95 24.93 32.71
C GLY A 180 -9.93 24.83 31.55
N ARG A 181 -8.77 24.20 31.78
CA ARG A 181 -7.83 23.86 30.71
C ARG A 181 -8.34 22.71 29.84
N ASP A 182 -8.90 21.66 30.44
CA ASP A 182 -9.43 20.51 29.68
C ASP A 182 -10.60 20.94 28.79
N GLU A 183 -11.46 21.84 29.28
CA GLU A 183 -12.55 22.41 28.50
C GLU A 183 -12.04 23.29 27.34
N ALA A 184 -11.00 24.11 27.59
CA ALA A 184 -10.37 24.91 26.54
C ALA A 184 -9.66 24.05 25.49
N ASP A 185 -8.92 23.02 25.92
CA ASP A 185 -8.26 22.04 25.05
C ASP A 185 -9.33 21.30 24.21
N PHE A 186 -10.44 20.88 24.83
CA PHE A 186 -11.55 20.21 24.14
C PHE A 186 -12.21 21.12 23.10
N ALA A 187 -12.43 22.39 23.43
CA ALA A 187 -12.99 23.36 22.50
C ALA A 187 -12.07 23.61 21.29
N ALA A 188 -10.75 23.62 21.49
CA ALA A 188 -9.75 23.88 20.45
C ALA A 188 -9.38 22.65 19.62
N TYR A 189 -9.54 21.43 20.16
CA TYR A 189 -9.11 20.19 19.54
C TYR A 189 -9.84 19.87 18.25
N GLN A 190 -9.09 19.50 17.21
CA GLN A 190 -9.63 19.00 15.94
C GLN A 190 -9.32 17.51 15.78
N CYS A 191 -10.26 16.74 15.23
CA CYS A 191 -10.04 15.32 15.00
C CYS A 191 -8.83 15.09 14.08
N GLY A 192 -7.83 14.38 14.60
CA GLY A 192 -6.56 14.13 13.91
C GLY A 192 -5.37 14.81 14.59
N ASP A 193 -5.61 15.80 15.46
CA ASP A 193 -4.56 16.38 16.28
C ASP A 193 -4.00 15.34 17.27
N PRO A 194 -2.68 15.30 17.50
CA PRO A 194 -2.11 14.39 18.49
C PRO A 194 -2.47 14.87 19.90
N PHE A 195 -3.11 14.01 20.69
CA PHE A 195 -3.34 14.22 22.12
C PHE A 195 -2.69 13.09 22.94
N PRO A 196 -2.01 13.38 24.05
CA PRO A 196 -1.34 12.35 24.84
C PRO A 196 -2.35 11.41 25.51
N ASP A 197 -2.30 10.12 25.17
CA ASP A 197 -3.11 9.07 25.79
C ASP A 197 -2.37 8.46 26.98
N VAL A 198 -2.58 9.08 28.14
CA VAL A 198 -1.96 8.65 29.41
C VAL A 198 -3.05 8.14 30.34
N THR A 199 -2.81 7.00 30.98
CA THR A 199 -3.85 6.25 31.72
C THR A 199 -4.47 7.01 32.90
N ASP A 200 -3.73 7.92 33.52
CA ASP A 200 -4.12 8.70 34.70
C ASP A 200 -4.66 10.11 34.35
N GLN A 201 -4.70 10.46 33.07
CA GLN A 201 -5.09 11.78 32.58
C GLN A 201 -6.34 11.69 31.69
N PRO A 202 -7.07 12.80 31.49
CA PRO A 202 -8.14 12.81 30.50
C PRO A 202 -7.59 12.64 29.09
N LEU A 203 -8.43 12.15 28.20
CA LEU A 203 -8.14 11.97 26.80
C LEU A 203 -9.17 12.75 25.98
N ILE A 204 -8.70 13.65 25.12
CA ILE A 204 -9.54 14.26 24.09
C ILE A 204 -9.27 13.53 22.79
N THR A 205 -10.30 12.97 22.18
CA THR A 205 -10.16 12.21 20.93
C THR A 205 -11.49 12.12 20.17
N CYS A 206 -11.49 11.46 19.02
CA CYS A 206 -12.68 11.23 18.20
C CYS A 206 -13.01 9.75 18.05
N ASP A 207 -14.21 9.50 17.53
CA ASP A 207 -14.62 8.18 17.05
C ASP A 207 -13.85 7.76 15.78
N ARG A 208 -14.07 6.51 15.36
CA ARG A 208 -13.46 5.96 14.14
C ARG A 208 -13.78 6.76 12.88
N GLU A 209 -14.97 7.35 12.81
CA GLU A 209 -15.44 8.09 11.62
C GLU A 209 -15.05 9.58 11.68
N GLY A 210 -14.53 10.05 12.83
CA GLY A 210 -14.17 11.45 13.05
C GLY A 210 -15.39 12.38 13.09
N THR A 211 -16.58 11.84 13.36
CA THR A 211 -17.85 12.56 13.39
C THR A 211 -18.17 13.12 14.77
N LEU A 212 -17.65 12.50 15.82
CA LEU A 212 -17.88 12.84 17.21
C LEU A 212 -16.54 13.07 17.92
N LYS A 213 -16.45 14.18 18.63
CA LYS A 213 -15.33 14.57 19.49
C LYS A 213 -15.71 14.31 20.94
N PHE A 214 -14.85 13.62 21.69
CA PHE A 214 -15.07 13.19 23.06
C PHE A 214 -14.07 13.82 24.02
N LEU A 215 -14.57 14.26 25.18
CA LEU A 215 -13.77 14.52 26.36
C LEU A 215 -13.95 13.35 27.32
N LEU A 216 -12.88 12.58 27.51
CA LEU A 216 -12.87 11.38 28.34
C LEU A 216 -12.05 11.59 29.60
N GLY A 217 -12.47 10.99 30.71
CA GLY A 217 -11.69 10.98 31.94
C GLY A 217 -10.52 9.99 31.91
N PRO A 218 -9.83 9.83 33.06
CA PRO A 218 -8.82 8.79 33.27
C PRO A 218 -9.36 7.38 33.04
N VAL A 219 -8.45 6.42 32.83
CA VAL A 219 -8.81 5.01 32.59
C VAL A 219 -9.40 4.40 33.85
N ILE A 220 -10.59 3.80 33.72
CA ILE A 220 -11.27 3.06 34.79
C ILE A 220 -10.94 1.57 34.70
N LEU A 221 -11.01 1.01 33.48
CA LEU A 221 -10.80 -0.41 33.24
C LEU A 221 -9.79 -0.59 32.11
N LYS A 222 -8.90 -1.58 32.26
CA LYS A 222 -7.89 -1.94 31.24
C LYS A 222 -8.34 -3.16 30.46
N GLY A 223 -7.88 -3.28 29.22
CA GLY A 223 -8.26 -4.38 28.33
C GLY A 223 -7.89 -5.78 28.84
N ASN A 224 -6.83 -5.90 29.63
CA ASN A 224 -6.41 -7.18 30.23
C ASN A 224 -7.41 -7.73 31.27
N GLN A 225 -8.40 -6.93 31.67
CA GLN A 225 -9.47 -7.35 32.57
C GLN A 225 -10.69 -7.94 31.81
N VAL A 226 -10.71 -7.83 30.48
CA VAL A 226 -11.70 -8.49 29.59
C VAL A 226 -11.20 -9.90 29.26
N THR A 227 -11.97 -10.93 29.60
CA THR A 227 -11.61 -12.34 29.38
C THR A 227 -12.22 -12.90 28.10
N SER A 228 -13.42 -12.45 27.73
CA SER A 228 -14.03 -12.81 26.45
C SER A 228 -14.96 -11.71 25.94
N ALA A 229 -15.08 -11.65 24.62
CA ALA A 229 -16.15 -10.91 23.95
C ALA A 229 -16.69 -11.74 22.79
N ALA A 230 -18.01 -11.77 22.63
CA ALA A 230 -18.69 -12.53 21.60
C ALA A 230 -19.87 -11.74 21.03
N ALA A 231 -20.02 -11.78 19.70
CA ALA A 231 -21.19 -11.25 19.03
C ALA A 231 -22.22 -12.36 18.80
N GLY A 232 -23.50 -12.06 19.05
CA GLY A 232 -24.57 -13.02 18.83
C GLY A 232 -25.96 -12.39 18.93
N VAL A 233 -26.99 -13.16 18.61
CA VAL A 233 -28.38 -12.77 18.80
C VAL A 233 -28.93 -13.55 20.00
N PRO A 234 -29.19 -12.91 21.15
CA PRO A 234 -29.74 -13.59 22.32
C PRO A 234 -31.12 -14.17 22.03
N GLN A 235 -31.48 -15.26 22.70
CA GLN A 235 -32.82 -15.84 22.57
C GLN A 235 -33.88 -14.82 22.99
N GLY A 236 -34.82 -14.51 22.10
CA GLY A 236 -35.89 -13.54 22.33
C GLY A 236 -35.61 -12.12 21.85
N GLN A 237 -34.42 -11.86 21.29
CA GLN A 237 -34.11 -10.59 20.63
C GLN A 237 -33.98 -10.77 19.11
N LEU A 238 -34.22 -9.70 18.35
CA LEU A 238 -34.06 -9.66 16.89
C LEU A 238 -32.75 -8.98 16.45
N ALA A 239 -32.12 -8.21 17.34
CA ALA A 239 -30.91 -7.46 17.06
C ALA A 239 -29.67 -8.19 17.60
N PRO A 240 -28.53 -8.13 16.89
CA PRO A 240 -27.27 -8.66 17.40
C PRO A 240 -26.71 -7.75 18.50
N VAL A 241 -26.07 -8.38 19.49
CA VAL A 241 -25.44 -7.72 20.64
C VAL A 241 -24.03 -8.26 20.83
N VAL A 242 -23.21 -7.53 21.58
CA VAL A 242 -21.88 -7.98 21.99
C VAL A 242 -21.87 -8.27 23.48
N THR A 243 -21.67 -9.53 23.83
CA THR A 243 -21.52 -9.97 25.22
C THR A 243 -20.04 -9.92 25.61
N LEU A 244 -19.77 -9.35 26.78
CA LEU A 244 -18.47 -9.21 27.41
C LEU A 244 -18.41 -10.06 28.68
N GLN A 245 -17.25 -10.61 28.99
CA GLN A 245 -16.93 -11.23 30.26
C GLN A 245 -15.64 -10.64 30.80
N PHE A 246 -15.59 -10.44 32.11
CA PHE A 246 -14.45 -9.89 32.82
C PHE A 246 -13.84 -10.94 33.77
N ASN A 247 -12.60 -10.73 34.18
CA ASN A 247 -12.02 -11.46 35.31
C ASN A 247 -12.59 -10.94 36.64
N SER A 248 -12.26 -11.56 37.77
CA SER A 248 -12.81 -11.19 39.09
C SER A 248 -12.52 -9.74 39.49
N GLU A 249 -11.33 -9.23 39.18
CA GLU A 249 -10.93 -7.84 39.46
C GLU A 249 -11.72 -6.85 38.59
N GLY A 250 -11.77 -7.12 37.28
CA GLY A 250 -12.50 -6.32 36.31
C GLY A 250 -13.99 -6.30 36.57
N ALA A 251 -14.57 -7.41 37.00
CA ALA A 251 -15.97 -7.51 37.38
C ALA A 251 -16.33 -6.55 38.53
N ALA A 252 -15.48 -6.47 39.56
CA ALA A 252 -15.70 -5.58 40.70
C ALA A 252 -15.58 -4.10 40.30
N ILE A 253 -14.54 -3.76 39.51
CA ILE A 253 -14.34 -2.40 38.99
C ILE A 253 -15.50 -1.99 38.08
N PHE A 254 -15.93 -2.88 37.20
CA PHE A 254 -17.01 -2.61 36.25
C PHE A 254 -18.37 -2.45 36.95
N GLU A 255 -18.66 -3.25 37.97
CA GLU A 255 -19.87 -3.10 38.79
C GLU A 255 -19.88 -1.73 39.49
N GLU A 256 -18.76 -1.32 40.11
CA GLU A 256 -18.63 -0.01 40.76
C GLU A 256 -18.79 1.14 39.75
N ALA A 257 -18.12 1.04 38.60
CA ALA A 257 -18.18 2.05 37.54
C ALA A 257 -19.59 2.21 36.97
N THR A 258 -20.25 1.10 36.62
CA THR A 258 -21.62 1.15 36.09
C THR A 258 -22.61 1.66 37.11
N LYS A 259 -22.44 1.34 38.40
CA LYS A 259 -23.26 1.89 39.50
C LYS A 259 -23.08 3.40 39.68
N ALA A 260 -21.87 3.93 39.47
CA ALA A 260 -21.62 5.36 39.51
C ALA A 260 -22.20 6.08 38.28
N LEU A 261 -22.04 5.50 37.08
CA LEU A 261 -22.54 6.06 35.82
C LEU A 261 -24.07 6.03 35.72
N ALA A 262 -24.73 5.00 36.26
CA ALA A 262 -26.20 4.90 36.31
C ALA A 262 -26.88 6.07 37.06
N LYS A 263 -26.14 6.82 37.89
CA LYS A 263 -26.66 7.98 38.62
C LYS A 263 -26.48 9.30 37.87
N LYS A 264 -25.74 9.29 36.75
CA LYS A 264 -25.45 10.48 35.95
C LYS A 264 -26.48 10.63 34.82
N GLN A 265 -26.52 11.81 34.20
CA GLN A 265 -27.33 12.07 33.01
C GLN A 265 -26.48 11.92 31.74
N SER A 266 -27.10 11.64 30.59
CA SER A 266 -26.38 11.60 29.30
C SER A 266 -25.75 12.96 28.97
N PRO A 267 -24.51 12.98 28.43
CA PRO A 267 -23.66 11.84 28.02
C PRO A 267 -22.80 11.22 29.13
N GLN A 268 -22.88 11.72 30.36
CA GLN A 268 -22.02 11.30 31.47
C GLN A 268 -22.40 9.94 32.09
N ASN A 269 -23.54 9.36 31.70
CA ASN A 269 -23.90 7.98 32.03
C ASN A 269 -23.25 6.95 31.09
N ALA A 270 -22.38 7.38 30.19
CA ALA A 270 -21.67 6.52 29.24
C ALA A 270 -20.21 6.28 29.65
N PHE A 271 -19.65 5.17 29.17
CA PHE A 271 -18.20 4.95 29.15
C PHE A 271 -17.75 4.70 27.71
N ALA A 272 -16.63 5.28 27.31
CA ALA A 272 -16.01 5.06 26.03
C ALA A 272 -15.04 3.89 26.11
N ILE A 273 -15.12 3.01 25.12
CA ILE A 273 -14.18 1.95 24.82
C ILE A 273 -13.19 2.52 23.82
N VAL A 274 -11.95 2.72 24.25
CA VAL A 274 -10.88 3.36 23.49
C VAL A 274 -9.84 2.32 23.11
N LEU A 275 -9.46 2.30 21.83
CA LEU A 275 -8.34 1.51 21.31
C LEU A 275 -7.39 2.45 20.59
N ASP A 276 -6.10 2.43 20.97
CA ASP A 276 -5.05 3.26 20.37
C ASP A 276 -5.49 4.73 20.22
N SER A 277 -6.00 5.27 21.33
CA SER A 277 -6.48 6.65 21.44
C SER A 277 -7.70 7.00 20.57
N ARG A 278 -8.44 6.05 20.00
CA ARG A 278 -9.71 6.30 19.28
C ARG A 278 -10.90 5.62 19.95
N VAL A 279 -12.05 6.29 19.98
CA VAL A 279 -13.28 5.70 20.51
C VAL A 279 -13.86 4.71 19.51
N ILE A 280 -14.03 3.47 19.96
CA ILE A 280 -14.61 2.37 19.16
C ILE A 280 -16.10 2.25 19.41
N SER A 281 -16.51 2.39 20.67
CA SER A 281 -17.90 2.32 21.11
C SER A 281 -18.07 3.10 22.41
N TYR A 282 -19.25 3.66 22.66
CA TYR A 282 -19.57 4.42 23.87
C TYR A 282 -20.95 4.03 24.41
N PRO A 283 -21.13 2.80 24.94
CA PRO A 283 -22.42 2.40 25.50
C PRO A 283 -22.83 3.29 26.68
N GLU A 284 -24.11 3.64 26.71
CA GLU A 284 -24.73 4.34 27.84
C GLU A 284 -25.32 3.33 28.84
N ILE A 285 -25.23 3.65 30.13
CA ILE A 285 -25.89 2.87 31.18
C ILE A 285 -27.33 3.35 31.33
N ASP A 286 -28.28 2.41 31.19
CA ASP A 286 -29.71 2.64 31.39
C ASP A 286 -30.02 2.67 32.90
N PRO A 287 -30.38 3.84 33.47
CA PRO A 287 -30.62 3.99 34.91
C PRO A 287 -31.87 3.24 35.38
N ILE A 288 -32.82 2.95 34.48
CA ILE A 288 -34.07 2.24 34.80
C ILE A 288 -33.81 0.74 34.86
N LYS A 289 -33.05 0.20 33.90
CA LYS A 289 -32.75 -1.24 33.85
C LYS A 289 -31.68 -1.66 34.85
N THR A 290 -30.69 -0.80 35.09
CA THR A 290 -29.50 -1.13 35.88
C THR A 290 -29.20 -0.11 36.99
N PRO A 291 -30.17 0.19 37.90
CA PRO A 291 -30.01 1.23 38.91
C PRO A 291 -28.89 0.97 39.93
N ASN A 292 -28.49 -0.30 40.08
CA ASN A 292 -27.47 -0.73 41.04
C ASN A 292 -26.13 -1.11 40.37
N GLY A 293 -25.95 -0.80 39.09
CA GLY A 293 -24.83 -1.28 38.29
C GLY A 293 -25.10 -2.66 37.67
N ILE A 294 -24.15 -3.16 36.88
CA ILE A 294 -24.19 -4.47 36.23
C ILE A 294 -23.35 -5.45 37.07
N PRO A 295 -23.98 -6.32 37.89
CA PRO A 295 -23.27 -7.28 38.71
C PRO A 295 -22.86 -8.52 37.91
N GLY A 296 -21.94 -9.32 38.44
CA GLY A 296 -21.66 -10.67 37.96
C GLY A 296 -20.61 -10.80 36.85
N GLY A 297 -19.92 -9.72 36.51
CA GLY A 297 -18.74 -9.79 35.62
C GLY A 297 -19.06 -10.09 34.16
N SER A 298 -20.32 -9.96 33.74
CA SER A 298 -20.75 -10.04 32.35
C SER A 298 -21.53 -8.80 31.95
N ALA A 299 -21.33 -8.30 30.74
CA ALA A 299 -22.06 -7.15 30.22
C ALA A 299 -22.55 -7.41 28.78
N GLU A 300 -23.62 -6.73 28.38
CA GLU A 300 -24.16 -6.78 27.03
C GLU A 300 -24.17 -5.37 26.45
N ILE A 301 -23.48 -5.19 25.32
CA ILE A 301 -23.52 -3.97 24.52
C ILE A 301 -24.58 -4.17 23.44
N SER A 302 -25.68 -3.44 23.58
CA SER A 302 -26.78 -3.40 22.62
C SER A 302 -26.77 -2.09 21.84
N GLY A 303 -27.37 -2.08 20.66
CA GLY A 303 -27.40 -0.92 19.77
C GLY A 303 -27.92 -1.30 18.38
N ASN A 304 -27.80 -0.37 17.43
CA ASN A 304 -28.16 -0.62 16.03
C ASN A 304 -27.03 -1.35 15.29
N PHE A 305 -26.66 -2.54 15.76
CA PHE A 305 -25.61 -3.34 15.14
C PHE A 305 -26.14 -4.20 14.01
N THR A 306 -25.33 -4.36 12.97
CA THR A 306 -25.39 -5.51 12.06
C THR A 306 -24.57 -6.66 12.66
N LEU A 307 -24.79 -7.90 12.20
CA LEU A 307 -24.01 -9.05 12.65
C LEU A 307 -22.50 -8.83 12.40
N ALA A 308 -22.14 -8.29 11.23
CA ALA A 308 -20.75 -7.99 10.88
C ALA A 308 -20.13 -6.92 11.79
N SER A 309 -20.82 -5.81 12.06
CA SER A 309 -20.31 -4.76 12.96
C SER A 309 -20.21 -5.22 14.41
N ALA A 310 -21.15 -6.05 14.87
CA ALA A 310 -21.08 -6.63 16.21
C ALA A 310 -19.86 -7.56 16.33
N GLN A 311 -19.59 -8.35 15.29
CA GLN A 311 -18.46 -9.27 15.24
C GLN A 311 -17.12 -8.54 15.18
N ASP A 312 -17.02 -7.43 14.44
CA ASP A 312 -15.85 -6.55 14.47
C ASP A 312 -15.61 -5.96 15.87
N LEU A 313 -16.65 -5.41 16.50
CA LEU A 313 -16.56 -4.88 17.86
C LEU A 313 -16.16 -5.96 18.88
N ALA A 314 -16.76 -7.15 18.80
CA ALA A 314 -16.41 -8.28 19.66
C ALA A 314 -14.95 -8.70 19.46
N ASN A 315 -14.47 -8.74 18.22
CA ASN A 315 -13.08 -9.07 17.91
C ASN A 315 -12.11 -8.02 18.47
N VAL A 316 -12.46 -6.74 18.38
CA VAL A 316 -11.67 -5.64 18.97
C VAL A 316 -11.63 -5.76 20.49
N LEU A 317 -12.77 -6.05 21.12
CA LEU A 317 -12.89 -6.19 22.58
C LEU A 317 -12.20 -7.44 23.12
N LYS A 318 -12.35 -8.57 22.43
CA LYS A 318 -11.79 -9.88 22.81
C LYS A 318 -10.26 -9.86 22.77
N TYR A 319 -9.70 -9.22 21.75
CA TYR A 319 -8.27 -9.20 21.50
C TYR A 319 -7.69 -7.82 21.78
N GLY A 320 -8.25 -7.07 22.74
CA GLY A 320 -7.97 -5.66 23.00
C GLY A 320 -6.52 -5.22 22.79
N ALA A 321 -5.57 -6.08 23.18
CA ALA A 321 -4.18 -6.11 22.73
C ALA A 321 -3.94 -7.35 21.85
N LEU A 322 -3.27 -7.18 20.70
CA LEU A 322 -2.87 -8.26 19.79
C LEU A 322 -2.49 -9.56 20.57
N PRO A 323 -3.10 -10.73 20.29
CA PRO A 323 -2.78 -12.01 20.98
C PRO A 323 -1.39 -12.55 20.59
N LEU A 324 -0.67 -11.78 19.79
CA LEU A 324 0.61 -12.08 19.21
C LEU A 324 1.57 -10.98 19.67
N SER A 325 2.64 -11.40 20.34
CA SER A 325 3.83 -10.57 20.47
C SER A 325 4.56 -10.55 19.13
N PHE A 326 5.08 -9.39 18.74
CA PHE A 326 5.83 -9.24 17.50
C PHE A 326 7.30 -8.99 17.81
N THR A 327 8.17 -9.79 17.20
CA THR A 327 9.61 -9.54 17.20
C THR A 327 10.02 -9.01 15.84
N LEU A 328 10.80 -7.92 15.82
CA LEU A 328 11.41 -7.41 14.60
C LEU A 328 12.44 -8.42 14.10
N SER A 329 12.19 -8.98 12.93
CA SER A 329 13.04 -10.00 12.31
C SER A 329 13.98 -9.41 11.27
N GLU A 330 13.50 -8.44 10.49
CA GLU A 330 14.28 -7.76 9.46
C GLU A 330 13.78 -6.33 9.28
N GLN A 331 14.71 -5.39 9.09
CA GLN A 331 14.40 -3.97 8.87
C GLN A 331 15.27 -3.44 7.74
N ASN A 332 14.63 -3.06 6.63
CA ASN A 332 15.30 -2.49 5.46
C ASN A 332 14.72 -1.10 5.20
N THR A 333 15.58 -0.08 5.24
CA THR A 333 15.22 1.30 4.87
C THR A 333 15.97 1.68 3.61
N VAL A 334 15.24 2.15 2.60
CA VAL A 334 15.79 2.63 1.33
C VAL A 334 15.44 4.10 1.18
N SER A 335 16.43 4.93 0.84
CA SER A 335 16.20 6.36 0.61
C SER A 335 15.51 6.60 -0.75
N PRO A 336 14.55 7.54 -0.85
CA PRO A 336 13.88 7.87 -2.12
C PRO A 336 14.84 8.28 -3.24
N THR A 337 15.93 8.96 -2.90
CA THR A 337 16.96 9.39 -3.86
C THR A 337 17.67 8.21 -4.52
N LEU A 338 18.05 7.20 -3.72
CA LEU A 338 18.74 6.01 -4.21
C LEU A 338 17.82 5.18 -5.12
N GLY A 339 16.54 5.02 -4.74
CA GLY A 339 15.56 4.31 -5.55
C GLY A 339 15.30 4.96 -6.91
N GLY A 340 15.17 6.30 -6.93
CA GLY A 340 14.99 7.07 -8.16
C GLY A 340 16.17 6.97 -9.12
N GLU A 341 17.41 7.09 -8.61
CA GLU A 341 18.62 6.94 -9.43
C GLU A 341 18.73 5.54 -10.04
N GLN A 342 18.41 4.50 -9.26
CA GLN A 342 18.46 3.12 -9.73
C GLN A 342 17.37 2.80 -10.76
N LEU A 343 16.15 3.36 -10.60
CA LEU A 343 15.11 3.28 -11.62
C LEU A 343 15.58 3.87 -12.94
N GLN A 344 16.17 5.07 -12.90
CA GLN A 344 16.68 5.74 -14.09
C GLN A 344 17.81 4.95 -14.75
N ALA A 345 18.76 4.43 -13.96
CA ALA A 345 19.83 3.57 -14.45
C ALA A 345 19.30 2.29 -15.10
N GLY A 346 18.30 1.64 -14.50
CA GLY A 346 17.64 0.46 -15.04
C GLY A 346 16.93 0.72 -16.37
N ILE A 347 16.20 1.84 -16.48
CA ILE A 347 15.56 2.23 -17.75
C ILE A 347 16.59 2.50 -18.84
N ILE A 348 17.68 3.21 -18.53
CA ILE A 348 18.77 3.47 -19.48
C ILE A 348 19.40 2.15 -19.94
N ALA A 349 19.72 1.24 -19.02
CA ALA A 349 20.27 -0.07 -19.36
C ALA A 349 19.32 -0.89 -20.25
N GLY A 350 18.02 -0.90 -19.93
CA GLY A 350 16.99 -1.55 -20.74
C GLY A 350 16.87 -0.96 -22.15
N LEU A 351 16.90 0.37 -22.29
CA LEU A 351 16.85 1.04 -23.59
C LEU A 351 18.09 0.76 -24.44
N ILE A 352 19.28 0.74 -23.84
CA ILE A 352 20.51 0.36 -24.54
C ILE A 352 20.44 -1.11 -24.99
N GLY A 353 20.00 -2.01 -24.12
CA GLY A 353 19.80 -3.42 -24.45
C GLY A 353 18.82 -3.62 -25.60
N LEU A 354 17.66 -2.97 -25.54
CA LEU A 354 16.66 -2.98 -26.61
C LEU A 354 17.23 -2.44 -27.93
N ALA A 355 17.96 -1.32 -27.89
CA ALA A 355 18.58 -0.74 -29.08
C ALA A 355 19.60 -1.69 -29.72
N LEU A 356 20.40 -2.39 -28.91
CA LEU A 356 21.36 -3.38 -29.41
C LEU A 356 20.66 -4.59 -30.06
N VAL A 357 19.60 -5.12 -29.44
CA VAL A 357 18.80 -6.23 -30.00
C VAL A 357 18.15 -5.83 -31.32
N VAL A 358 17.59 -4.62 -31.38
CA VAL A 358 16.98 -4.07 -32.60
C VAL A 358 18.03 -3.85 -33.69
N ALA A 359 19.18 -3.26 -33.36
CA ALA A 359 20.28 -3.06 -34.31
C ALA A 359 20.79 -4.39 -34.88
N TYR A 360 21.04 -5.38 -34.02
CA TYR A 360 21.43 -6.72 -34.44
C TYR A 360 20.39 -7.34 -35.37
N SER A 361 19.11 -7.25 -35.01
CA SER A 361 18.01 -7.77 -35.82
C SER A 361 17.91 -7.09 -37.18
N ILE A 362 18.10 -5.77 -37.27
CA ILE A 362 18.13 -5.04 -38.54
C ILE A 362 19.29 -5.50 -39.43
N VAL A 363 20.49 -5.67 -38.86
CA VAL A 363 21.67 -6.09 -39.63
C VAL A 363 21.51 -7.53 -40.13
N TYR A 364 21.07 -8.44 -39.26
CA TYR A 364 21.03 -9.88 -39.55
C TYR A 364 19.77 -10.30 -40.31
N TYR A 365 18.60 -9.78 -39.93
CA TYR A 365 17.28 -10.14 -40.50
C TYR A 365 16.72 -9.10 -41.49
N ARG A 366 17.31 -7.90 -41.60
CA ARG A 366 16.92 -6.83 -42.54
C ARG A 366 15.44 -6.48 -42.44
N ALA A 367 14.68 -6.58 -43.53
CA ALA A 367 13.26 -6.25 -43.52
C ALA A 367 12.46 -7.10 -42.50
N LEU A 368 12.98 -8.27 -42.06
CA LEU A 368 12.25 -9.14 -41.11
C LEU A 368 12.36 -8.59 -39.69
N ALA A 369 13.33 -7.70 -39.47
CA ALA A 369 13.43 -6.95 -38.23
C ALA A 369 12.16 -6.14 -37.95
N ILE A 370 11.36 -5.76 -38.95
CA ILE A 370 10.07 -5.11 -38.73
C ILE A 370 9.14 -6.01 -37.90
N VAL A 371 9.15 -7.32 -38.17
CA VAL A 371 8.36 -8.29 -37.39
C VAL A 371 8.90 -8.36 -35.96
N VAL A 372 10.23 -8.46 -35.79
CA VAL A 372 10.87 -8.48 -34.46
C VAL A 372 10.53 -7.23 -33.66
N ILE A 373 10.66 -6.05 -34.26
CA ILE A 373 10.39 -4.75 -33.62
C ILE A 373 8.90 -4.65 -33.25
N ALA A 374 8.00 -5.04 -34.15
CA ALA A 374 6.56 -5.03 -33.88
C ALA A 374 6.20 -6.00 -32.74
N SER A 375 6.82 -7.18 -32.72
CA SER A 375 6.66 -8.17 -31.66
C SER A 375 7.19 -7.66 -30.33
N LEU A 376 8.42 -7.12 -30.28
CA LEU A 376 8.99 -6.55 -29.04
C LEU A 376 8.17 -5.36 -28.52
N ALA A 377 7.67 -4.49 -29.41
CA ALA A 377 6.81 -3.38 -29.03
C ALA A 377 5.48 -3.86 -28.43
N LEU A 378 4.88 -4.88 -29.02
CA LEU A 378 3.66 -5.48 -28.47
C LEU A 378 3.92 -6.21 -27.14
N ALA A 379 5.05 -6.91 -27.00
CA ALA A 379 5.46 -7.53 -25.74
C ALA A 379 5.60 -6.48 -24.63
N ALA A 380 6.27 -5.36 -24.92
CA ALA A 380 6.43 -4.25 -23.99
C ALA A 380 5.08 -3.63 -23.61
N ALA A 381 4.19 -3.41 -24.57
CA ALA A 381 2.85 -2.87 -24.33
C ALA A 381 1.99 -3.81 -23.47
N MET A 382 1.98 -5.11 -23.78
CA MET A 382 1.26 -6.12 -22.99
C MET A 382 1.82 -6.24 -21.58
N THR A 383 3.15 -6.27 -21.43
CA THR A 383 3.82 -6.35 -20.13
C THR A 383 3.48 -5.13 -19.28
N TYR A 384 3.56 -3.93 -19.86
CA TYR A 384 3.20 -2.69 -19.19
C TYR A 384 1.73 -2.69 -18.75
N ALA A 385 0.81 -3.06 -19.65
CA ALA A 385 -0.62 -3.13 -19.36
C ALA A 385 -0.94 -4.13 -18.24
N LEU A 386 -0.31 -5.30 -18.26
CA LEU A 386 -0.47 -6.33 -17.22
C LEU A 386 0.12 -5.87 -15.89
N MET A 387 1.27 -5.21 -15.86
CA MET A 387 1.85 -4.66 -14.63
C MET A 387 0.95 -3.61 -13.99
N VAL A 388 0.35 -2.72 -14.79
CA VAL A 388 -0.63 -1.73 -14.29
C VAL A 388 -1.87 -2.45 -13.73
N LEU A 389 -2.41 -3.43 -14.48
CA LEU A 389 -3.60 -4.19 -14.08
C LEU A 389 -3.37 -4.96 -12.76
N LEU A 390 -2.24 -5.65 -12.66
CA LEU A 390 -1.85 -6.42 -11.47
C LEU A 390 -1.52 -5.52 -10.28
N GLY A 391 -1.05 -4.30 -10.53
CA GLY A 391 -0.83 -3.30 -9.50
C GLY A 391 -2.11 -2.84 -8.81
N GLU A 392 -3.19 -2.62 -9.57
CA GLU A 392 -4.51 -2.30 -9.01
C GLU A 392 -5.19 -3.55 -8.41
N GLY A 393 -5.18 -4.68 -9.12
CA GLY A 393 -5.97 -5.85 -8.73
C GLY A 393 -5.37 -6.67 -7.58
N MET A 394 -4.05 -6.85 -7.56
CA MET A 394 -3.35 -7.71 -6.59
C MET A 394 -2.36 -6.94 -5.71
N GLY A 395 -2.28 -5.62 -5.87
CA GLY A 395 -1.31 -4.79 -5.16
C GLY A 395 0.14 -5.04 -5.56
N PHE A 396 0.39 -5.67 -6.72
CA PHE A 396 1.74 -5.96 -7.19
C PHE A 396 2.51 -4.64 -7.41
N ALA A 397 3.69 -4.53 -6.81
CA ALA A 397 4.54 -3.36 -6.95
C ALA A 397 5.82 -3.74 -7.71
N LEU A 398 6.11 -3.03 -8.80
CA LEU A 398 7.32 -3.21 -9.60
C LEU A 398 8.52 -2.74 -8.79
N ASN A 399 9.43 -3.66 -8.49
CA ASN A 399 10.65 -3.42 -7.73
C ASN A 399 11.88 -3.48 -8.67
N LEU A 400 13.06 -3.15 -8.16
CA LEU A 400 14.29 -3.09 -8.94
C LEU A 400 14.70 -4.45 -9.51
N PRO A 401 14.67 -5.57 -8.76
CA PRO A 401 14.87 -6.89 -9.37
C PRO A 401 13.79 -7.21 -10.41
N GLY A 402 12.56 -6.75 -10.24
CA GLY A 402 11.51 -6.86 -11.25
C GLY A 402 11.88 -6.16 -12.56
N ILE A 403 12.47 -4.96 -12.49
CA ILE A 403 13.02 -4.26 -13.65
C ILE A 403 14.13 -5.09 -14.30
N ALA A 404 15.05 -5.67 -13.52
CA ALA A 404 16.08 -6.55 -14.07
C ALA A 404 15.47 -7.77 -14.78
N GLY A 405 14.38 -8.34 -14.23
CA GLY A 405 13.61 -9.41 -14.87
C GLY A 405 13.00 -8.98 -16.21
N ALA A 406 12.44 -7.76 -16.27
CA ALA A 406 11.92 -7.19 -17.51
C ALA A 406 13.02 -6.96 -18.56
N ILE A 407 14.22 -6.54 -18.14
CA ILE A 407 15.38 -6.38 -19.03
C ILE A 407 15.82 -7.73 -19.59
N VAL A 408 15.95 -8.76 -18.74
CA VAL A 408 16.29 -10.13 -19.17
C VAL A 408 15.25 -10.67 -20.16
N ALA A 409 13.97 -10.36 -19.94
CA ALA A 409 12.89 -10.78 -20.83
C ALA A 409 13.02 -10.24 -22.26
N ILE A 410 13.66 -9.10 -22.49
CA ILE A 410 13.94 -8.59 -23.86
C ILE A 410 14.82 -9.59 -24.62
N GLY A 411 15.80 -10.20 -23.95
CA GLY A 411 16.66 -11.22 -24.55
C GLY A 411 15.91 -12.54 -24.79
N VAL A 412 15.14 -13.00 -23.80
CA VAL A 412 14.35 -14.25 -23.90
C VAL A 412 13.33 -14.16 -25.04
N THR A 413 12.57 -13.06 -25.12
CA THR A 413 11.61 -12.84 -26.21
C THR A 413 12.28 -12.79 -27.59
N ALA A 414 13.47 -12.20 -27.68
CA ALA A 414 14.23 -12.19 -28.94
C ALA A 414 14.68 -13.59 -29.39
N ASP A 415 15.03 -14.49 -28.45
CA ASP A 415 15.46 -15.86 -28.74
C ASP A 415 14.37 -16.67 -29.47
N SER A 416 13.12 -16.57 -29.01
CA SER A 416 11.97 -17.21 -29.64
C SER A 416 11.79 -16.81 -31.12
N PHE A 417 12.03 -15.54 -31.44
CA PHE A 417 11.98 -15.07 -32.84
C PHE A 417 13.16 -15.58 -33.66
N ILE A 418 14.36 -15.60 -33.08
CA ILE A 418 15.57 -16.11 -33.73
C ILE A 418 15.40 -17.58 -34.11
N ILE A 419 14.94 -18.42 -33.19
CA ILE A 419 14.72 -19.86 -33.43
C ILE A 419 13.72 -20.07 -34.56
N PHE A 420 12.60 -19.31 -34.57
CA PHE A 420 11.62 -19.42 -35.63
C PHE A 420 12.17 -18.99 -36.99
N PHE A 421 12.89 -17.87 -37.05
CA PHE A 421 13.39 -17.30 -38.30
C PHE A 421 14.53 -18.10 -38.91
N GLU A 422 15.46 -18.59 -38.08
CA GLU A 422 16.51 -19.49 -38.56
C GLU A 422 15.91 -20.77 -39.13
N ARG A 423 14.90 -21.34 -38.47
CA ARG A 423 14.24 -22.53 -39.00
C ARG A 423 13.54 -22.27 -40.35
N ILE A 424 12.90 -21.11 -40.53
CA ILE A 424 12.33 -20.73 -41.83
C ILE A 424 13.45 -20.60 -42.88
N ARG A 425 14.57 -19.95 -42.54
CA ARG A 425 15.70 -19.77 -43.45
C ARG A 425 16.29 -21.12 -43.89
N ASP A 426 16.41 -22.08 -43.00
CA ASP A 426 16.89 -23.43 -43.33
C ASP A 426 15.97 -24.14 -44.32
N GLU A 427 14.65 -24.09 -44.12
CA GLU A 427 13.68 -24.68 -45.05
C GLU A 427 13.72 -24.01 -46.43
N VAL A 428 14.00 -22.69 -46.50
CA VAL A 428 14.21 -21.98 -47.77
C VAL A 428 15.54 -22.37 -48.42
N ARG A 429 16.61 -22.59 -47.64
CA ARG A 429 17.91 -23.11 -48.13
C ARG A 429 17.76 -24.50 -48.75
N GLU A 430 16.88 -25.33 -48.20
CA GLU A 430 16.51 -26.64 -48.75
C GLU A 430 15.65 -26.55 -50.04
N GLY A 431 15.35 -25.34 -50.51
CA GLY A 431 14.67 -25.09 -51.78
C GLY A 431 13.14 -24.99 -51.69
N ARG A 432 12.57 -24.93 -50.48
CA ARG A 432 11.12 -24.73 -50.32
C ARG A 432 10.73 -23.29 -50.64
N SER A 433 9.53 -23.11 -51.21
CA SER A 433 8.96 -21.77 -51.36
C SER A 433 8.72 -21.13 -50.00
N LEU A 434 8.86 -19.81 -49.88
CA LEU A 434 8.72 -19.09 -48.60
C LEU A 434 7.41 -19.44 -47.86
N ARG A 435 6.29 -19.58 -48.58
CA ARG A 435 5.00 -19.94 -47.99
C ARG A 435 5.01 -21.33 -47.36
N SER A 436 5.62 -22.30 -48.02
CA SER A 436 5.77 -23.66 -47.50
C SER A 436 6.83 -23.73 -46.40
N ALA A 437 7.88 -22.93 -46.50
CA ALA A 437 8.95 -22.85 -45.52
C ALA A 437 8.46 -22.27 -44.19
N ILE A 438 7.54 -21.31 -44.19
CA ILE A 438 6.94 -20.75 -42.97
C ILE A 438 6.17 -21.83 -42.20
N GLU A 439 5.32 -22.62 -42.88
CA GLU A 439 4.51 -23.64 -42.20
C GLU A 439 5.37 -24.83 -41.74
N ALA A 440 6.33 -25.26 -42.56
CA ALA A 440 7.28 -26.28 -42.17
C ALA A 440 8.19 -25.83 -41.01
N GLY A 441 8.68 -24.59 -41.09
CA GLY A 441 9.50 -23.97 -40.07
C GLY A 441 8.76 -23.88 -38.75
N TRP A 442 7.48 -23.51 -38.76
CA TRP A 442 6.63 -23.47 -37.57
C TRP A 442 6.47 -24.85 -36.90
N VAL A 443 6.20 -25.89 -37.70
CA VAL A 443 6.08 -27.26 -37.17
C VAL A 443 7.39 -27.72 -36.54
N GLY A 444 8.53 -27.34 -37.13
CA GLY A 444 9.87 -27.65 -36.64
C GLY A 444 10.33 -26.84 -35.43
N SER A 445 9.93 -25.57 -35.31
CA SER A 445 10.42 -24.67 -34.26
C SER A 445 9.52 -24.61 -33.01
N ARG A 446 8.20 -24.83 -33.15
CA ARG A 446 7.24 -24.64 -32.05
C ARG A 446 7.56 -25.46 -30.80
N LYS A 447 8.09 -26.68 -30.95
CA LYS A 447 8.46 -27.54 -29.83
C LYS A 447 9.69 -26.99 -29.11
N THR A 448 10.69 -26.54 -29.87
CA THR A 448 11.92 -25.96 -29.31
C THR A 448 11.63 -24.69 -28.52
N ILE A 449 10.80 -23.80 -29.08
CA ILE A 449 10.38 -22.56 -28.42
C ILE A 449 9.65 -22.87 -27.12
N LEU A 450 8.63 -23.74 -27.17
CA LEU A 450 7.89 -24.13 -25.97
C LEU A 450 8.77 -24.78 -24.89
N ILE A 451 9.77 -25.58 -25.28
CA ILE A 451 10.69 -26.22 -24.33
C ILE A 451 11.62 -25.17 -23.71
N ALA A 452 12.20 -24.26 -24.51
CA ALA A 452 13.08 -23.21 -24.01
C ALA A 452 12.35 -22.29 -23.02
N ASP A 453 11.15 -21.83 -23.38
CA ASP A 453 10.33 -20.98 -22.51
C ASP A 453 9.83 -21.74 -21.28
N ALA A 454 9.50 -23.03 -21.39
CA ALA A 454 9.11 -23.83 -20.24
C ALA A 454 10.24 -23.96 -19.21
N VAL A 455 11.50 -24.05 -19.65
CA VAL A 455 12.66 -24.06 -18.73
C VAL A 455 12.79 -22.72 -18.00
N SER A 456 12.67 -21.61 -18.74
CA SER A 456 12.68 -20.25 -18.15
C SER A 456 11.52 -20.04 -17.17
N LEU A 457 10.32 -20.50 -17.52
CA LEU A 457 9.13 -20.43 -16.67
C LEU A 457 9.28 -21.31 -15.43
N LEU A 458 9.85 -22.52 -15.55
CA LEU A 458 10.12 -23.39 -14.40
C LEU A 458 11.12 -22.74 -13.45
N ALA A 459 12.19 -22.14 -13.97
CA ALA A 459 13.14 -21.39 -13.16
C ALA A 459 12.45 -20.22 -12.42
N ALA A 460 11.58 -19.47 -13.10
CA ALA A 460 10.77 -18.42 -12.48
C ALA A 460 9.88 -18.96 -11.34
N VAL A 461 9.19 -20.08 -11.55
CA VAL A 461 8.33 -20.69 -10.53
C VAL A 461 9.13 -21.14 -9.30
N VAL A 462 10.27 -21.81 -9.51
CA VAL A 462 11.15 -22.25 -8.42
C VAL A 462 11.66 -21.06 -7.62
N LEU A 463 12.12 -20.01 -8.30
CA LEU A 463 12.56 -18.77 -7.64
C LEU A 463 11.41 -18.09 -6.90
N PHE A 464 10.20 -18.06 -7.45
CA PHE A 464 9.05 -17.42 -6.82
C PHE A 464 8.60 -18.13 -5.53
N VAL A 465 8.66 -19.46 -5.51
CA VAL A 465 8.28 -20.27 -4.34
C VAL A 465 9.33 -20.19 -3.23
N LEU A 466 10.61 -20.27 -3.58
CA LEU A 466 11.70 -20.39 -2.61
C LEU A 466 12.28 -19.06 -2.14
N ALA A 467 12.22 -18.01 -2.97
CA ALA A 467 12.85 -16.74 -2.63
C ALA A 467 11.97 -15.89 -1.71
N ILE A 468 12.56 -14.91 -1.03
CA ILE A 468 11.87 -13.97 -0.15
C ILE A 468 12.11 -12.54 -0.66
N GLY A 469 11.16 -11.65 -0.40
CA GLY A 469 11.32 -10.22 -0.65
C GLY A 469 11.54 -9.87 -2.12
N ALA A 470 12.62 -9.13 -2.40
CA ALA A 470 12.82 -8.49 -3.69
C ALA A 470 13.02 -9.48 -4.86
N VAL A 471 13.59 -10.66 -4.59
CA VAL A 471 13.85 -11.70 -5.60
C VAL A 471 12.55 -12.31 -6.13
N LYS A 472 11.46 -12.33 -5.34
CA LYS A 472 10.13 -12.74 -5.83
C LYS A 472 9.63 -11.83 -6.96
N GLY A 473 9.94 -10.53 -6.91
CA GLY A 473 9.57 -9.57 -7.95
C GLY A 473 10.29 -9.81 -9.28
N PHE A 474 11.57 -10.19 -9.23
CA PHE A 474 12.33 -10.65 -10.41
C PHE A 474 11.67 -11.90 -11.02
N ALA A 475 11.44 -12.93 -10.20
CA ALA A 475 10.88 -14.19 -10.63
C ALA A 475 9.49 -14.04 -11.24
N PHE A 476 8.64 -13.22 -10.61
CA PHE A 476 7.30 -12.92 -11.11
C PHE A 476 7.34 -12.22 -12.47
N THR A 477 8.20 -11.21 -12.61
CA THR A 477 8.32 -10.45 -13.86
C THR A 477 8.80 -11.35 -14.99
N LEU A 478 9.85 -12.15 -14.75
CA LEU A 478 10.38 -13.12 -15.71
C LEU A 478 9.30 -14.14 -16.14
N GLY A 479 8.57 -14.69 -15.18
CA GLY A 479 7.50 -15.66 -15.45
C GLY A 479 6.36 -15.05 -16.27
N LEU A 480 5.91 -13.85 -15.90
CA LEU A 480 4.86 -13.12 -16.61
C LEU A 480 5.28 -12.83 -18.06
N THR A 481 6.49 -12.32 -18.28
CA THR A 481 6.99 -12.02 -19.63
C THR A 481 7.20 -13.27 -20.47
N THR A 482 7.59 -14.40 -19.87
CA THR A 482 7.73 -15.67 -20.57
C THR A 482 6.37 -16.18 -21.07
N ILE A 483 5.31 -16.04 -20.26
CA ILE A 483 3.94 -16.36 -20.69
C ILE A 483 3.50 -15.45 -21.84
N ILE A 484 3.80 -14.15 -21.75
CA ILE A 484 3.52 -13.19 -22.83
C ILE A 484 4.26 -13.59 -24.10
N ASP A 485 5.52 -14.01 -24.02
CA ASP A 485 6.30 -14.43 -25.19
C ASP A 485 5.65 -15.61 -25.92
N ILE A 486 5.27 -16.65 -25.18
CA ILE A 486 4.55 -17.81 -25.75
C ILE A 486 3.27 -17.34 -26.45
N LEU A 487 2.47 -16.48 -25.82
CA LEU A 487 1.26 -15.95 -26.46
C LEU A 487 1.60 -15.17 -27.72
N LEU A 488 2.64 -14.35 -27.69
CA LEU A 488 3.03 -13.49 -28.80
C LEU A 488 3.50 -14.31 -30.00
N VAL A 489 4.34 -15.31 -29.78
CA VAL A 489 4.86 -16.16 -30.86
C VAL A 489 3.72 -16.85 -31.62
N PHE A 490 2.73 -17.38 -30.89
CA PHE A 490 1.61 -18.13 -31.45
C PHE A 490 0.54 -17.23 -32.09
N PHE A 491 0.15 -16.15 -31.40
CA PHE A 491 -0.99 -15.32 -31.79
C PHE A 491 -0.62 -14.08 -32.61
N PHE A 492 0.64 -13.67 -32.60
CA PHE A 492 1.10 -12.48 -33.32
C PHE A 492 2.21 -12.79 -34.32
N THR A 493 3.36 -13.32 -33.88
CA THR A 493 4.53 -13.50 -34.74
C THR A 493 4.25 -14.47 -35.89
N LYS A 494 3.72 -15.67 -35.62
CA LYS A 494 3.41 -16.66 -36.68
C LYS A 494 2.37 -16.12 -37.69
N PRO A 495 1.22 -15.58 -37.26
CA PRO A 495 0.25 -14.98 -38.18
C PRO A 495 0.84 -13.83 -39.01
N LEU A 496 1.62 -12.94 -38.38
CA LEU A 496 2.23 -11.79 -39.05
C LEU A 496 3.22 -12.25 -40.14
N VAL A 497 4.13 -13.19 -39.82
CA VAL A 497 5.06 -13.76 -40.81
C VAL A 497 4.32 -14.47 -41.95
N THR A 498 3.25 -15.20 -41.62
CA THR A 498 2.40 -15.87 -42.63
C THR A 498 1.75 -14.87 -43.57
N LEU A 499 1.26 -13.74 -43.04
CA LEU A 499 0.66 -12.66 -43.82
C LEU A 499 1.72 -11.98 -44.71
N LEU A 500 2.89 -11.64 -44.15
CA LEU A 500 3.99 -11.03 -44.91
C LEU A 500 4.46 -11.95 -46.04
N GLY A 501 4.60 -13.26 -45.79
CA GLY A 501 4.99 -14.26 -46.79
C GLY A 501 4.01 -14.41 -47.96
N ARG A 502 2.79 -13.85 -47.87
CA ARG A 502 1.84 -13.79 -49.00
C ARG A 502 2.07 -12.59 -49.92
N THR A 503 2.73 -11.53 -49.44
CA THR A 503 2.97 -10.31 -50.21
C THR A 503 4.06 -10.50 -51.28
N ARG A 504 4.03 -9.67 -52.34
CA ARG A 504 5.01 -9.78 -53.46
C ARG A 504 6.44 -9.45 -53.05
N PHE A 505 6.65 -8.47 -52.16
CA PHE A 505 7.99 -8.06 -51.73
C PHE A 505 8.75 -9.20 -51.02
N TRP A 506 8.02 -9.89 -50.15
CA TRP A 506 8.50 -10.96 -49.29
C TRP A 506 8.53 -12.31 -49.99
N GLY A 507 7.42 -12.69 -50.65
CA GLY A 507 7.26 -13.97 -51.33
C GLY A 507 8.15 -14.16 -52.56
N GLU A 508 8.59 -13.08 -53.21
CA GLU A 508 9.49 -13.14 -54.38
C GLU A 508 10.99 -13.07 -54.01
N GLY A 509 11.34 -12.92 -52.72
CA GLY A 509 12.74 -12.89 -52.28
C GLY A 509 13.54 -11.71 -52.85
N ARG A 510 12.94 -10.50 -52.85
CA ARG A 510 13.59 -9.29 -53.39
C ARG A 510 14.78 -8.83 -52.52
N ARG A 511 15.68 -8.03 -53.10
CA ARG A 511 16.87 -7.49 -52.39
C ARG A 511 16.42 -6.81 -51.09
N PHE A 512 17.13 -7.07 -49.99
CA PHE A 512 16.81 -6.62 -48.62
C PHE A 512 15.62 -7.28 -47.89
N SER A 513 14.89 -8.22 -48.50
CA SER A 513 13.81 -8.93 -47.80
C SER A 513 14.31 -9.87 -46.68
N GLY A 514 15.60 -10.17 -46.61
CA GLY A 514 16.14 -11.20 -45.70
C GLY A 514 16.05 -12.62 -46.25
N PHE A 515 15.30 -12.83 -47.34
CA PHE A 515 15.20 -14.10 -48.09
C PHE A 515 15.75 -13.98 -49.52
N GLU A 516 16.80 -13.20 -49.72
CA GLU A 516 17.49 -13.09 -51.00
C GLU A 516 18.31 -14.36 -51.27
N ALA A 517 18.17 -14.95 -52.46
CA ALA A 517 18.83 -16.21 -52.83
C ALA A 517 20.37 -16.17 -52.66
N GLU A 518 20.97 -15.01 -52.91
CA GLU A 518 22.40 -14.74 -52.77
C GLU A 518 22.86 -14.73 -51.30
N HIS A 519 22.00 -14.29 -50.37
CA HIS A 519 22.26 -14.35 -48.91
C HIS A 519 21.96 -15.72 -48.29
N MET A 520 21.21 -16.57 -48.98
CA MET A 520 20.88 -17.92 -48.52
C MET A 520 21.78 -19.00 -49.14
N GLY A 521 22.74 -18.63 -50.00
CA GLY A 521 23.64 -19.59 -50.65
C GLY A 521 22.97 -20.47 -51.70
N VAL A 522 21.75 -20.13 -52.14
CA VAL A 522 20.98 -20.91 -53.11
C VAL A 522 21.18 -20.32 -54.50
N SER A 523 21.92 -21.02 -55.36
CA SER A 523 22.05 -20.65 -56.77
C SER A 523 20.71 -20.85 -57.48
N ARG A 524 20.16 -19.81 -58.12
CA ARG A 524 18.93 -19.90 -58.93
C ARG A 524 19.13 -20.92 -60.06
N ARG A 525 18.72 -22.17 -59.88
CA ARG A 525 18.46 -23.07 -61.01
C ARG A 525 17.11 -22.69 -61.60
N SER A 526 17.14 -22.02 -62.76
CA SER A 526 15.97 -21.67 -63.56
C SER A 526 15.06 -22.88 -63.78
N PRO A 527 13.74 -22.79 -63.51
CA PRO A 527 12.78 -23.81 -63.92
C PRO A 527 12.46 -23.63 -65.41
N ALA A 528 13.42 -23.98 -66.27
CA ALA A 528 13.26 -23.98 -67.72
C ALA A 528 13.73 -25.32 -68.30
N ALA A 529 13.01 -26.39 -67.93
CA ALA A 529 13.00 -27.64 -68.69
C ALA A 529 11.56 -28.18 -68.69
N ARG A 530 10.65 -27.38 -69.25
CA ARG A 530 9.25 -27.77 -69.49
C ARG A 530 9.23 -28.64 -70.75
N ARG A 531 8.88 -29.91 -70.55
CA ARG A 531 8.27 -30.88 -71.48
C ARG A 531 8.24 -30.45 -72.97
N ARG A 532 8.96 -31.19 -73.81
CA ARG A 532 8.58 -31.32 -75.24
C ARG A 532 7.39 -32.29 -75.34
N PRO A 533 6.31 -31.95 -76.06
CA PRO A 533 5.25 -32.88 -76.38
C PRO A 533 5.74 -33.82 -77.49
N ALA A 534 5.55 -35.13 -77.33
CA ALA A 534 5.74 -36.09 -78.41
C ALA A 534 4.57 -35.95 -79.39
N THR A 535 4.81 -35.32 -80.54
CA THR A 535 3.91 -35.31 -81.69
C THR A 535 3.97 -36.66 -82.40
N ALA A 536 2.81 -37.25 -82.64
CA ALA A 536 2.60 -38.39 -83.51
C ALA A 536 2.97 -38.07 -84.97
N GLY A 537 3.45 -39.07 -85.71
CA GLY A 537 3.67 -39.03 -87.15
C GLY A 537 3.85 -40.44 -87.72
N GLU A 538 2.87 -40.87 -88.51
CA GLU A 538 2.81 -42.07 -89.35
C GLU A 538 4.01 -42.24 -90.31
N GLY A 539 4.26 -43.50 -90.71
CA GLY A 539 4.52 -43.79 -92.13
C GLY A 539 5.85 -44.43 -92.53
N ASN A 540 5.78 -45.75 -92.76
CA ASN A 540 6.31 -46.48 -93.93
C ASN A 540 7.82 -46.79 -94.05
N ARG A 541 8.20 -48.04 -93.78
CA ARG A 541 8.75 -48.99 -94.78
C ARG A 541 8.78 -50.41 -94.23
#